data_AF-A0A257GTQ3-F1
#
_entry.id   AF-A0A257GTQ3-F1
#
_cell.length_a   1.000
_cell.length_b   1.000
_cell.length_c   1.000
_cell.angle_alpha   90.00
_cell.angle_beta   90.00
_cell.angle_gamma   90.00
#
_symmetry.space_group_name_H-M   'P 1'
#
loop_
_entity.id
_entity.type
_entity.pdbx_description
1 polymer ?
#
loop_
_entity_poly.entity_id
_entity_poly.type
_entity_poly.pdbx_seq_one_letter_code
_entity_poly.pdbx_strand_id
1 'polypeptide(L)'
;TVVESRDKALADDSDPHKVHGMYIMGENPAMSDPDLNHARHALASLKHLVVQDIFMTETAWLADVVLPATTWPEKDGTVSNTDRMVQLGKKAIDPPGQAKPDLWIIQQIARRMGLNWNYAGESDGVAAVYEEMRQAMHAAISGITWERLQRESSVTYPCLSAEDPGAPTVFLDHFATDDGRVHLVPADIIPANARPDASFPFVLITGRQLEHWHT
;
A
#
# COMPACT_ATOMS: atom_id res chain seq x y z
N THR A 1 -5.15 -0.29 12.18
CA THR A 1 -4.25 0.76 11.63
C THR A 1 -2.81 0.40 11.93
N VAL A 2 -1.82 1.08 11.33
CA VAL A 2 -0.38 0.84 11.61
C VAL A 2 -0.03 1.09 13.09
N VAL A 3 -0.73 2.03 13.74
CA VAL A 3 -0.58 2.29 15.18
C VAL A 3 -1.10 1.11 16.00
N GLU A 4 -2.30 0.61 15.69
CA GLU A 4 -2.90 -0.53 16.42
C GLU A 4 -2.08 -1.83 16.31
N SER A 5 -1.39 -2.07 15.19
CA SER A 5 -0.56 -3.27 15.04
C SER A 5 0.67 -3.24 15.95
N ARG A 6 1.18 -2.05 16.29
CA ARG A 6 2.33 -1.87 17.20
C ARG A 6 1.95 -2.07 18.65
N ASP A 7 0.82 -1.54 19.07
CA ASP A 7 0.30 -1.79 20.42
C ASP A 7 0.06 -3.28 20.63
N LYS A 8 -0.43 -3.99 19.61
CA LYS A 8 -0.55 -5.45 19.64
C LYS A 8 0.79 -6.18 19.66
N ALA A 9 1.87 -5.64 19.10
CA ALA A 9 3.19 -6.24 19.22
C ALA A 9 3.71 -6.17 20.67
N LEU A 10 3.38 -5.08 21.37
CA LEU A 10 3.76 -4.83 22.76
C LEU A 10 2.76 -5.36 23.80
N ALA A 11 1.65 -5.96 23.36
CA ALA A 11 0.65 -6.54 24.25
C ALA A 11 1.27 -7.62 25.17
N ASP A 12 0.60 -7.93 26.27
CA ASP A 12 1.01 -9.03 27.15
C ASP A 12 0.94 -10.39 26.41
N ASP A 13 1.79 -11.34 26.78
CA ASP A 13 1.81 -12.67 26.14
C ASP A 13 0.50 -13.46 26.37
N SER A 14 -0.31 -13.08 27.35
CA SER A 14 -1.66 -13.63 27.55
C SER A 14 -2.71 -13.07 26.59
N ASP A 15 -2.42 -11.98 25.86
CA ASP A 15 -3.34 -11.40 24.90
C ASP A 15 -3.40 -12.30 23.63
N PRO A 16 -4.57 -12.89 23.30
CA PRO A 16 -4.71 -13.74 22.12
C PRO A 16 -4.52 -12.99 20.79
N HIS A 17 -4.54 -11.66 20.82
CA HIS A 17 -4.33 -10.79 19.67
C HIS A 17 -2.90 -10.25 19.57
N LYS A 18 -1.99 -10.67 20.46
CA LYS A 18 -0.59 -10.26 20.41
C LYS A 18 0.03 -10.61 19.05
N VAL A 19 0.68 -9.63 18.46
CA VAL A 19 1.40 -9.81 17.20
C VAL A 19 2.81 -10.27 17.51
N HIS A 20 3.14 -11.50 17.13
CA HIS A 20 4.48 -12.07 17.34
C HIS A 20 5.42 -11.88 16.16
N GLY A 21 4.89 -11.74 14.95
CA GLY A 21 5.70 -11.51 13.77
C GLY A 21 5.01 -10.61 12.78
N MET A 22 5.81 -9.92 11.98
CA MET A 22 5.32 -8.95 11.01
C MET A 22 6.07 -9.12 9.69
N TYR A 23 5.32 -8.99 8.60
CA TYR A 23 5.87 -8.89 7.26
C TYR A 23 5.56 -7.50 6.72
N ILE A 24 6.58 -6.66 6.61
CA ILE A 24 6.50 -5.29 6.10
C ILE A 24 7.00 -5.27 4.66
N MET A 25 6.23 -4.69 3.75
CA MET A 25 6.55 -4.59 2.33
C MET A 25 6.51 -3.14 1.88
N GLY A 26 7.64 -2.59 1.45
CA GLY A 26 7.74 -1.25 0.86
C GLY A 26 7.35 -0.09 1.80
N GLU A 27 7.58 -0.25 3.10
CA GLU A 27 7.32 0.80 4.10
C GLU A 27 8.48 0.92 5.10
N ASN A 28 8.67 2.14 5.64
CA ASN A 28 9.70 2.44 6.63
C ASN A 28 9.14 3.02 7.96
N PRO A 29 8.29 2.29 8.70
CA PRO A 29 7.67 2.77 9.93
C PRO A 29 8.66 3.06 11.08
N ALA A 30 9.92 2.61 11.01
CA ALA A 30 10.97 3.01 11.94
C ALA A 30 11.45 4.47 11.74
N MET A 31 11.02 5.14 10.67
CA MET A 31 11.30 6.54 10.37
C MET A 31 10.04 7.37 10.07
N SER A 32 9.02 6.81 9.41
CA SER A 32 7.85 7.58 8.95
C SER A 32 6.73 7.76 9.99
N ASP A 33 6.66 6.89 10.99
CA ASP A 33 5.53 6.85 11.91
C ASP A 33 5.67 7.82 13.09
N PRO A 34 4.56 8.26 13.70
CA PRO A 34 4.59 9.05 14.93
C PRO A 34 5.14 8.24 16.11
N ASP A 35 5.74 8.94 17.07
CA ASP A 35 6.42 8.37 18.25
C ASP A 35 7.46 7.29 17.87
N LEU A 36 8.58 7.75 17.30
CA LEU A 36 9.65 6.86 16.83
C LEU A 36 10.24 5.96 17.92
N ASN A 37 10.11 6.31 19.20
CA ASN A 37 10.58 5.47 20.29
C ASN A 37 9.65 4.27 20.48
N HIS A 38 8.34 4.52 20.58
CA HIS A 38 7.32 3.47 20.64
C HIS A 38 7.39 2.56 19.41
N ALA A 39 7.48 3.21 18.25
CA ALA A 39 7.60 2.62 16.95
C ALA A 39 8.70 1.55 16.83
N ARG A 40 9.93 1.95 17.16
CA ARG A 40 11.12 1.10 17.08
C ARG A 40 11.10 0.04 18.17
N HIS A 41 10.61 0.37 19.36
CA HIS A 41 10.46 -0.59 20.44
C HIS A 41 9.52 -1.74 20.07
N ALA A 42 8.36 -1.41 19.51
CA ALA A 42 7.39 -2.41 19.03
C ALA A 42 8.01 -3.33 17.98
N LEU A 43 8.67 -2.77 16.96
CA LEU A 43 9.33 -3.56 15.91
C LEU A 43 10.43 -4.47 16.48
N ALA A 44 11.27 -3.96 17.39
CA ALA A 44 12.34 -4.74 18.01
C ALA A 44 11.84 -5.80 19.01
N SER A 45 10.59 -5.71 19.47
CA SER A 45 9.97 -6.68 20.40
C SER A 45 9.36 -7.90 19.70
N LEU A 46 9.21 -7.85 18.37
CA LEU A 46 8.68 -8.95 17.58
C LEU A 46 9.61 -10.17 17.68
N LYS A 47 9.01 -11.36 17.67
CA LYS A 47 9.76 -12.62 17.59
C LYS A 47 10.30 -12.87 16.18
N HIS A 48 9.65 -12.29 15.16
CA HIS A 48 10.12 -12.38 13.79
C HIS A 48 9.70 -11.17 12.95
N LEU A 49 10.65 -10.48 12.35
CA LEU A 49 10.41 -9.36 11.44
C LEU A 49 11.00 -9.64 10.05
N VAL A 50 10.14 -9.70 9.05
CA VAL A 50 10.51 -9.80 7.63
C VAL A 50 10.26 -8.45 6.97
N VAL A 51 11.24 -7.92 6.27
CA VAL A 51 11.13 -6.67 5.51
C VAL A 51 11.45 -6.92 4.05
N GLN A 52 10.50 -6.62 3.17
CA GLN A 52 10.69 -6.61 1.72
C GLN A 52 10.82 -5.16 1.25
N ASP A 53 12.01 -4.79 0.78
CA ASP A 53 12.37 -3.39 0.49
C ASP A 53 13.39 -3.33 -0.65
N ILE A 54 13.47 -2.16 -1.28
CA ILE A 54 14.42 -1.82 -2.34
C ILE A 54 15.72 -1.24 -1.77
N PHE A 55 15.71 -0.76 -0.51
CA PHE A 55 16.88 -0.24 0.19
C PHE A 55 17.02 -0.82 1.60
N MET A 56 18.20 -0.66 2.20
CA MET A 56 18.41 -0.93 3.61
C MET A 56 17.90 0.26 4.45
N THR A 57 16.59 0.32 4.65
CA THR A 57 15.88 1.33 5.44
C THR A 57 16.07 1.15 6.94
N GLU A 58 15.73 2.15 7.75
CA GLU A 58 15.75 2.07 9.23
C GLU A 58 14.88 0.90 9.74
N THR A 59 13.81 0.57 9.02
CA THR A 59 12.98 -0.59 9.34
C THR A 59 13.67 -1.89 8.94
N ALA A 60 14.29 -1.97 7.76
CA ALA A 60 15.06 -3.14 7.34
C ALA A 60 16.24 -3.44 8.28
N TRP A 61 16.85 -2.40 8.89
CA TRP A 61 17.89 -2.56 9.91
C TRP A 61 17.44 -3.30 11.18
N LEU A 62 16.14 -3.31 11.47
CA LEU A 62 15.56 -4.03 12.60
C LEU A 62 15.10 -5.45 12.24
N ALA A 63 15.14 -5.82 10.95
CA ALA A 63 14.58 -7.07 10.46
C ALA A 63 15.49 -8.28 10.73
N ASP A 64 14.88 -9.44 10.99
CA ASP A 64 15.60 -10.70 11.00
C ASP A 64 15.91 -11.18 9.57
N VAL A 65 15.01 -10.87 8.63
CA VAL A 65 15.12 -11.24 7.22
C VAL A 65 14.79 -10.04 6.35
N VAL A 66 15.70 -9.73 5.43
CA VAL A 66 15.48 -8.73 4.38
C VAL A 66 15.34 -9.44 3.03
N LEU A 67 14.23 -9.19 2.34
CA LEU A 67 13.93 -9.71 1.00
C LEU A 67 14.10 -8.59 -0.03
N PRO A 68 15.15 -8.60 -0.87
CA PRO A 68 15.41 -7.51 -1.81
C PRO A 68 14.36 -7.50 -2.92
N ALA A 69 13.60 -6.40 -3.00
CA ALA A 69 12.56 -6.18 -4.00
C ALA A 69 13.07 -5.38 -5.21
N THR A 70 12.33 -5.45 -6.31
CA THR A 70 12.57 -4.62 -7.50
C THR A 70 11.97 -3.23 -7.39
N THR A 71 12.65 -2.24 -7.96
CA THR A 71 12.13 -0.88 -8.14
C THR A 71 11.08 -0.81 -9.27
N TRP A 72 10.40 0.34 -9.40
CA TRP A 72 9.37 0.53 -10.44
C TRP A 72 9.82 0.23 -11.88
N PRO A 73 10.96 0.72 -12.39
CA PRO A 73 11.39 0.44 -13.77
C PRO A 73 11.86 -1.01 -14.01
N GLU A 74 11.90 -1.85 -12.99
CA GLU A 74 12.40 -3.23 -13.07
C GLU A 74 11.28 -4.28 -13.17
N LYS A 75 10.01 -3.86 -13.10
CA LYS A 75 8.84 -4.74 -13.09
C LYS A 75 7.69 -4.20 -13.93
N ASP A 76 6.81 -5.11 -14.34
CA ASP A 76 5.52 -4.76 -14.94
C ASP A 76 4.45 -4.68 -13.85
N GLY A 77 3.42 -3.87 -14.09
CA GLY A 77 2.33 -3.71 -13.14
C GLY A 77 1.47 -2.51 -13.46
N THR A 78 0.59 -2.16 -12.52
CA THR A 78 -0.26 -0.98 -12.63
C THR A 78 -0.17 -0.13 -11.37
N VAL A 79 -0.29 1.18 -11.52
CA VAL A 79 -0.52 2.12 -10.43
C VAL A 79 -1.83 2.86 -10.65
N SER A 80 -2.53 3.17 -9.56
CA SER A 80 -3.70 4.03 -9.58
C SER A 80 -3.35 5.38 -8.98
N ASN A 81 -3.55 6.46 -9.73
CA ASN A 81 -3.27 7.80 -9.24
C ASN A 81 -4.49 8.48 -8.59
N THR A 82 -4.29 9.70 -8.08
CA THR A 82 -5.31 10.49 -7.36
C THR A 82 -6.58 10.76 -8.19
N ASP A 83 -6.45 10.84 -9.52
CA ASP A 83 -7.57 11.09 -10.43
C ASP A 83 -8.25 9.80 -10.89
N ARG A 84 -7.96 8.66 -10.22
CA ARG A 84 -8.51 7.33 -10.52
C ARG A 84 -8.07 6.78 -11.88
N MET A 85 -6.90 7.16 -12.36
CA MET A 85 -6.32 6.55 -13.57
C MET A 85 -5.52 5.32 -13.20
N VAL A 86 -5.91 4.16 -13.73
CA VAL A 86 -5.09 2.94 -13.72
C VAL A 86 -4.09 3.05 -14.85
N GLN A 87 -2.80 3.15 -14.51
CA GLN A 87 -1.71 3.38 -15.45
C GLN A 87 -0.79 2.17 -15.51
N LEU A 88 -0.44 1.74 -16.71
CA LEU A 88 0.46 0.61 -16.95
C LEU A 88 1.92 1.02 -16.76
N GLY A 89 2.62 0.30 -15.89
CA GLY A 89 4.08 0.27 -15.80
C GLY A 89 4.62 -0.93 -16.56
N LYS A 90 5.66 -0.71 -17.36
CA LYS A 90 6.40 -1.78 -18.03
C LYS A 90 7.83 -1.83 -17.56
N LYS A 91 8.38 -3.03 -17.48
CA LYS A 91 9.79 -3.24 -17.19
C LYS A 91 10.64 -2.55 -18.26
N ALA A 92 11.55 -1.69 -17.81
CA ALA A 92 12.49 -0.94 -18.65
C ALA A 92 13.94 -1.41 -18.48
N ILE A 93 14.31 -1.90 -17.28
CA ILE A 93 15.65 -2.38 -16.96
C ILE A 93 15.60 -3.69 -16.18
N ASP A 94 16.72 -4.41 -16.13
CA ASP A 94 16.82 -5.64 -15.33
C ASP A 94 17.05 -5.34 -13.84
N PRO A 95 16.46 -6.13 -12.93
CA PRO A 95 16.70 -6.03 -11.50
C PRO A 95 18.20 -6.14 -11.14
N PRO A 96 18.70 -5.34 -10.18
CA PRO A 96 20.07 -5.46 -9.73
C PRO A 96 20.26 -6.69 -8.81
N GLY A 97 21.41 -7.35 -8.95
CA GLY A 97 21.84 -8.40 -8.04
C GLY A 97 20.84 -9.56 -7.93
N GLN A 98 20.29 -9.74 -6.73
CA GLN A 98 19.32 -10.81 -6.41
C GLN A 98 17.89 -10.28 -6.21
N ALA A 99 17.64 -9.01 -6.53
CA ALA A 99 16.31 -8.42 -6.40
C ALA A 99 15.26 -9.19 -7.22
N LYS A 100 14.06 -9.33 -6.66
CA LYS A 100 12.94 -10.03 -7.30
C LYS A 100 11.67 -9.17 -7.26
N PRO A 101 10.77 -9.30 -8.25
CA PRO A 101 9.47 -8.65 -8.20
C PRO A 101 8.69 -9.00 -6.93
N ASP A 102 8.01 -8.01 -6.36
CA ASP A 102 7.26 -8.19 -5.11
C ASP A 102 6.26 -9.34 -5.22
N LEU A 103 5.54 -9.41 -6.36
CA LEU A 103 4.60 -10.48 -6.63
C LEU A 103 5.27 -11.86 -6.68
N TRP A 104 6.48 -11.96 -7.26
CA TRP A 104 7.23 -13.21 -7.26
C TRP A 104 7.54 -13.66 -5.83
N ILE A 105 8.02 -12.74 -4.98
CA ILE A 105 8.40 -13.06 -3.60
C ILE A 105 7.16 -13.52 -2.82
N ILE A 106 6.04 -12.81 -2.93
CA ILE A 106 4.78 -13.18 -2.29
C ILE A 106 4.33 -14.58 -2.74
N GLN A 107 4.38 -14.87 -4.04
CA GLN A 107 4.03 -16.21 -4.55
C GLN A 107 4.98 -17.31 -4.04
N GLN A 108 6.27 -17.00 -3.90
CA GLN A 108 7.25 -17.94 -3.33
C GLN A 108 7.00 -18.25 -1.86
N ILE A 109 6.56 -17.25 -1.08
CA ILE A 109 6.14 -17.41 0.31
C ILE A 109 4.88 -18.27 0.36
N ALA A 110 3.85 -17.91 -0.41
CA ALA A 110 2.59 -18.65 -0.48
C ALA A 110 2.81 -20.14 -0.81
N ARG A 111 3.63 -20.42 -1.84
CA ARG A 111 4.00 -21.79 -2.23
C ARG A 111 4.68 -22.56 -1.10
N ARG A 112 5.58 -21.93 -0.34
CA ARG A 112 6.30 -22.57 0.78
C ARG A 112 5.41 -22.77 2.01
N MET A 113 4.36 -21.98 2.15
CA MET A 113 3.30 -22.19 3.13
C MET A 113 2.27 -23.26 2.71
N GLY A 114 2.44 -23.88 1.54
CA GLY A 114 1.52 -24.91 1.03
C GLY A 114 0.24 -24.34 0.41
N LEU A 115 0.20 -23.04 0.10
CA LEU A 115 -0.92 -22.42 -0.62
C LEU A 115 -0.83 -22.75 -2.10
N ASN A 116 -1.96 -23.09 -2.72
CA ASN A 116 -2.05 -23.49 -4.12
C ASN A 116 -2.32 -22.29 -5.05
N TRP A 117 -1.48 -21.26 -4.97
CA TRP A 117 -1.56 -20.11 -5.88
C TRP A 117 -0.92 -20.46 -7.22
N ASN A 118 -1.62 -20.18 -8.32
CA ASN A 118 -1.21 -20.58 -9.67
C ASN A 118 -1.29 -19.41 -10.66
N TYR A 119 -0.79 -18.22 -10.27
CA TYR A 119 -0.68 -17.10 -11.20
C TYR A 119 0.52 -17.31 -12.13
N ALA A 120 0.27 -18.00 -13.24
CA ALA A 120 1.25 -18.23 -14.29
C ALA A 120 1.22 -17.10 -15.32
N GLY A 121 2.30 -16.95 -16.08
CA GLY A 121 2.39 -16.02 -17.20
C GLY A 121 3.67 -15.20 -17.17
N GLU A 122 3.75 -14.25 -18.10
CA GLU A 122 4.81 -13.26 -18.15
C GLU A 122 4.81 -12.39 -16.88
N SER A 123 5.98 -11.82 -16.57
CA SER A 123 6.17 -10.90 -15.43
C SER A 123 5.58 -11.45 -14.13
N ASP A 124 5.87 -12.73 -13.84
CA ASP A 124 5.45 -13.42 -12.63
C ASP A 124 3.91 -13.48 -12.43
N GLY A 125 3.14 -13.43 -13.51
CA GLY A 125 1.68 -13.60 -13.46
C GLY A 125 0.91 -12.30 -13.16
N VAL A 126 1.53 -11.13 -13.35
CA VAL A 126 0.87 -9.81 -13.14
C VAL A 126 -0.49 -9.72 -13.84
N ALA A 127 -0.58 -10.13 -15.11
CA ALA A 127 -1.84 -10.11 -15.86
C ALA A 127 -2.92 -11.01 -15.24
N ALA A 128 -2.53 -12.19 -14.72
CA ALA A 128 -3.44 -13.13 -14.08
C ALA A 128 -3.96 -12.61 -12.74
N VAL A 129 -3.08 -12.01 -11.93
CA VAL A 129 -3.47 -11.34 -10.68
C VAL A 129 -4.39 -10.15 -10.97
N TYR A 130 -4.05 -9.36 -11.98
CA TYR A 130 -4.86 -8.21 -12.40
C TYR A 130 -6.26 -8.65 -12.87
N GLU A 131 -6.38 -9.78 -13.54
CA GLU A 131 -7.68 -10.34 -13.93
C GLU A 131 -8.52 -10.78 -12.71
N GLU A 132 -7.90 -11.38 -11.69
CA GLU A 132 -8.61 -11.67 -10.43
C GLU A 132 -9.05 -10.38 -9.71
N MET A 133 -8.16 -9.39 -9.66
CA MET A 133 -8.47 -8.04 -9.15
C MET A 133 -9.66 -7.43 -9.88
N ARG A 134 -9.75 -7.58 -11.21
CA ARG A 134 -10.85 -7.10 -12.04
C ARG A 134 -12.20 -7.71 -11.65
N GLN A 135 -12.20 -8.99 -11.27
CA GLN A 135 -13.40 -9.69 -10.82
C GLN A 135 -13.80 -9.29 -9.40
N ALA A 136 -12.83 -9.20 -8.49
CA ALA A 136 -13.07 -8.78 -7.10
C ALA A 136 -13.56 -7.32 -7.03
N MET A 137 -12.98 -6.45 -7.85
CA MET A 137 -13.29 -5.01 -7.92
C MET A 137 -14.18 -4.68 -9.13
N HIS A 138 -15.15 -5.55 -9.42
CA HIS A 138 -16.00 -5.45 -10.61
C HIS A 138 -16.81 -4.14 -10.71
N ALA A 139 -17.08 -3.49 -9.58
CA ALA A 139 -17.78 -2.20 -9.52
C ALA A 139 -16.89 -0.99 -9.87
N ALA A 140 -15.57 -1.19 -9.99
CA ALA A 140 -14.61 -0.14 -10.29
C ALA A 140 -13.92 -0.37 -11.62
N ILE A 141 -13.29 -1.53 -11.81
CA ILE A 141 -12.33 -1.74 -12.92
C ILE A 141 -12.73 -2.87 -13.87
N SER A 142 -13.96 -3.40 -13.80
CA SER A 142 -14.36 -4.56 -14.62
C SER A 142 -14.21 -4.35 -16.13
N GLY A 143 -14.33 -3.12 -16.64
CA GLY A 143 -14.11 -2.77 -18.03
C GLY A 143 -12.64 -2.56 -18.45
N ILE A 144 -11.72 -2.58 -17.50
CA ILE A 144 -10.30 -2.30 -17.71
C ILE A 144 -9.54 -3.62 -17.78
N THR A 145 -9.46 -4.26 -18.96
CA THR A 145 -8.68 -5.50 -19.13
C THR A 145 -7.17 -5.21 -19.22
N TRP A 146 -6.35 -6.24 -19.00
CA TRP A 146 -4.90 -6.12 -19.16
C TRP A 146 -4.50 -5.72 -20.60
N GLU A 147 -5.16 -6.29 -21.61
CA GLU A 147 -4.94 -5.97 -23.02
C GLU A 147 -5.31 -4.52 -23.34
N ARG A 148 -6.38 -4.01 -22.70
CA ARG A 148 -6.78 -2.60 -22.84
C ARG A 148 -5.71 -1.69 -22.26
N LEU A 149 -5.19 -1.98 -21.07
CA LEU A 149 -4.09 -1.22 -20.48
C LEU A 149 -2.83 -1.27 -21.36
N GLN A 150 -2.51 -2.42 -21.96
CA GLN A 150 -1.38 -2.51 -22.89
C GLN A 150 -1.55 -1.64 -24.15
N ARG A 151 -2.78 -1.46 -24.62
CA ARG A 151 -3.11 -0.62 -25.78
C ARG A 151 -3.19 0.87 -25.43
N GLU A 152 -3.85 1.20 -24.33
CA GLU A 152 -4.24 2.57 -23.98
C GLU A 152 -3.32 3.22 -22.94
N SER A 153 -2.45 2.43 -22.28
CA SER A 153 -1.52 2.83 -21.21
C SER A 153 -2.17 3.37 -19.93
N SER A 154 -3.36 3.95 -20.01
CA SER A 154 -4.07 4.53 -18.88
C SER A 154 -5.57 4.50 -19.12
N VAL A 155 -6.36 4.08 -18.12
CA VAL A 155 -7.83 4.11 -18.15
C VAL A 155 -8.35 4.63 -16.81
N THR A 156 -9.31 5.56 -16.85
CA THR A 156 -9.91 6.12 -15.63
C THR A 156 -11.07 5.27 -15.14
N TYR A 157 -11.10 4.96 -13.84
CA TYR A 157 -12.20 4.25 -13.22
C TYR A 157 -13.16 5.20 -12.46
N PRO A 158 -14.45 4.85 -12.26
CA PRO A 158 -15.11 3.61 -12.66
C PRO A 158 -15.16 3.37 -14.18
N CYS A 159 -14.98 2.12 -14.59
CA CYS A 159 -15.09 1.66 -15.97
C CYS A 159 -15.62 0.22 -15.95
N LEU A 160 -16.84 0.00 -16.45
CA LEU A 160 -17.59 -1.25 -16.21
C LEU A 160 -17.68 -2.19 -17.42
N SER A 161 -17.35 -1.70 -18.62
CA SER A 161 -17.26 -2.54 -19.83
C SER A 161 -16.09 -2.11 -20.72
N ALA A 162 -15.75 -2.93 -21.72
CA ALA A 162 -14.66 -2.63 -22.64
C ALA A 162 -14.94 -1.40 -23.52
N GLU A 163 -16.22 -1.10 -23.75
CA GLU A 163 -16.72 0.03 -24.53
C GLU A 163 -16.88 1.30 -23.68
N ASP A 164 -16.86 1.17 -22.35
CA ASP A 164 -16.92 2.29 -21.42
C ASP A 164 -15.60 3.10 -21.51
N PRO A 165 -15.64 4.39 -21.91
CA PRO A 165 -14.44 5.21 -21.96
C PRO A 165 -13.83 5.50 -20.57
N GLY A 166 -14.55 5.16 -19.50
CA GLY A 166 -14.18 5.48 -18.11
C GLY A 166 -14.77 6.82 -17.66
N ALA A 167 -14.82 7.02 -16.34
CA ALA A 167 -15.47 8.17 -15.71
C ALA A 167 -14.46 9.17 -15.10
N PRO A 168 -14.04 10.23 -15.83
CA PRO A 168 -13.16 11.27 -15.28
C PRO A 168 -13.80 12.06 -14.15
N THR A 169 -15.12 12.23 -14.19
CA THR A 169 -15.92 12.90 -13.16
C THR A 169 -16.90 11.90 -12.55
N VAL A 170 -17.00 11.91 -11.22
CA VAL A 170 -17.92 11.06 -10.45
C VAL A 170 -19.08 11.88 -9.89
N PHE A 171 -20.15 11.19 -9.46
CA PHE A 171 -21.35 11.80 -8.86
C PHE A 171 -22.10 12.77 -9.77
N LEU A 172 -22.15 12.47 -11.08
CA LEU A 172 -22.91 13.27 -12.06
C LEU A 172 -24.43 13.16 -11.83
N ASP A 173 -24.91 11.96 -11.49
CA ASP A 173 -26.34 11.69 -11.33
C ASP A 173 -26.77 11.52 -9.87
N HIS A 174 -25.98 10.79 -9.07
CA HIS A 174 -26.27 10.50 -7.65
C HIS A 174 -24.97 10.30 -6.86
N PHE A 175 -25.06 10.45 -5.53
CA PHE A 175 -23.98 10.14 -4.60
C PHE A 175 -23.97 8.65 -4.23
N ALA A 176 -22.81 8.13 -3.84
CA ALA A 176 -22.65 6.76 -3.34
C ALA A 176 -23.13 6.63 -1.88
N THR A 177 -24.36 7.08 -1.62
CA THR A 177 -25.07 6.99 -0.33
C THR A 177 -26.34 6.16 -0.52
N ASP A 178 -26.86 5.60 0.57
CA ASP A 178 -28.03 4.71 0.53
C ASP A 178 -29.28 5.34 -0.10
N ASP A 179 -29.42 6.67 -0.02
CA ASP A 179 -30.52 7.45 -0.59
C ASP A 179 -30.14 8.22 -1.87
N GLY A 180 -28.89 8.11 -2.32
CA GLY A 180 -28.34 8.79 -3.49
C GLY A 180 -28.09 10.30 -3.32
N ARG A 181 -28.25 10.86 -2.11
CA ARG A 181 -28.13 12.31 -1.85
C ARG A 181 -26.86 12.64 -1.08
N VAL A 182 -26.42 13.89 -1.20
CA VAL A 182 -25.31 14.40 -0.38
C VAL A 182 -25.75 14.53 1.09
N HIS A 183 -24.93 14.01 2.00
CA HIS A 183 -25.12 14.21 3.43
C HIS A 183 -24.39 15.49 3.86
N LEU A 184 -25.14 16.50 4.28
CA LEU A 184 -24.58 17.73 4.86
C LEU A 184 -24.45 17.54 6.37
N VAL A 185 -23.20 17.40 6.84
CA VAL A 185 -22.90 17.18 8.26
C VAL A 185 -22.24 18.44 8.82
N PRO A 186 -22.88 19.16 9.77
CA PRO A 186 -22.22 20.27 10.44
C PRO A 186 -21.12 19.73 11.38
N ALA A 187 -19.98 20.42 11.39
CA ALA A 187 -18.87 20.10 12.28
C ALA A 187 -18.70 21.22 13.32
N ASP A 188 -18.62 20.83 14.59
CA ASP A 188 -18.27 21.75 15.67
C ASP A 188 -16.76 22.01 15.70
N ILE A 189 -16.37 23.22 16.12
CA ILE A 189 -14.98 23.56 16.34
C ILE A 189 -14.57 23.03 17.72
N ILE A 190 -13.86 21.90 17.72
CA ILE A 190 -13.26 21.33 18.93
C ILE A 190 -11.75 21.67 18.99
N PRO A 191 -11.20 22.01 20.18
CA PRO A 191 -9.78 22.27 20.31
C PRO A 191 -8.97 20.98 20.14
N ALA A 192 -7.71 21.12 19.68
CA ALA A 192 -6.77 20.01 19.63
C ALA A 192 -6.45 19.49 21.06
N ASN A 193 -6.20 18.18 21.17
CA ASN A 193 -5.85 17.54 22.44
C ASN A 193 -4.54 18.09 23.04
N ALA A 194 -3.56 18.43 22.18
CA ALA A 194 -2.33 19.08 22.57
C ALA A 194 -2.43 20.59 22.26
N ARG A 195 -2.31 21.42 23.28
CA ARG A 195 -2.30 22.88 23.17
C ARG A 195 -1.00 23.44 23.74
N PRO A 196 -0.46 24.52 23.16
CA PRO A 196 0.70 25.18 23.73
C PRO A 196 0.44 25.65 25.16
N ASP A 197 1.44 25.53 26.01
CA ASP A 197 1.43 25.99 27.40
C ASP A 197 2.76 26.68 27.76
N ALA A 198 2.97 26.96 29.04
CA ALA A 198 4.19 27.63 29.50
C ALA A 198 5.47 26.79 29.30
N SER A 199 5.36 25.46 29.29
CA SER A 199 6.47 24.53 29.08
C SER A 199 6.71 24.25 27.60
N PHE A 200 5.64 24.26 26.79
CA PHE A 200 5.65 24.02 25.35
C PHE A 200 4.91 25.15 24.60
N PRO A 201 5.51 26.35 24.43
CA PRO A 201 4.80 27.54 23.96
C PRO A 201 4.59 27.59 22.44
N PHE A 202 5.10 26.64 21.67
CA PHE A 202 5.06 26.65 20.20
C PHE A 202 4.19 25.53 19.63
N VAL A 203 3.63 25.78 18.44
CA VAL A 203 2.99 24.76 17.61
C VAL A 203 4.02 24.24 16.59
N LEU A 204 4.26 22.95 16.60
CA LEU A 204 5.10 22.27 15.60
C LEU A 204 4.23 21.80 14.42
N ILE A 205 4.72 22.03 13.20
CA ILE A 205 4.10 21.55 11.97
C ILE A 205 5.20 20.89 11.13
N THR A 206 4.92 19.70 10.61
CA THR A 206 5.79 19.00 9.65
C THR A 206 5.26 19.20 8.23
N GLY A 207 6.16 19.29 7.24
CA GLY A 207 5.81 19.53 5.85
C GLY A 207 6.63 18.68 4.89
N ARG A 208 6.42 18.90 3.59
CA ARG A 208 7.11 18.22 2.49
C ARG A 208 7.94 19.23 1.70
N GLN A 209 9.03 18.77 1.10
CA GLN A 209 9.84 19.55 0.15
C GLN A 209 9.67 18.97 -1.25
N LEU A 210 9.87 19.78 -2.29
CA LEU A 210 9.66 19.35 -3.68
C LEU A 210 10.74 18.34 -4.12
N GLU A 211 11.96 18.58 -3.69
CA GLU A 211 13.16 17.84 -4.09
C GLU A 211 13.32 16.50 -3.35
N HIS A 212 12.70 16.38 -2.17
CA HIS A 212 12.83 15.23 -1.30
C HIS A 212 11.49 14.48 -1.21
N TRP A 213 11.51 13.22 -1.63
CA TRP A 213 10.39 12.32 -1.43
C TRP A 213 10.36 11.78 0.00
N HIS A 214 9.24 11.18 0.37
CA HIS A 214 9.17 10.40 1.60
C HIS A 214 10.10 9.19 1.51
N THR A 215 10.43 8.68 2.68
CA THR A 215 11.19 7.45 2.84
C THR A 215 10.54 6.27 2.14
#